data_AF-A0A519UGI2-F1
#
_entry.id   AF-A0A519UGI2-F1
#
_cell.length_a   1.000
_cell.length_b   1.000
_cell.length_c   1.000
_cell.angle_alpha   90.00
_cell.angle_beta   90.00
_cell.angle_gamma   90.00
#
_symmetry.space_group_name_H-M   'P 1'
#
loop_
_entity.id
_entity.type
_entity.pdbx_description
1 polymer ?
#
loop_
_entity_poly.entity_id
_entity_poly.type
_entity_poly.pdbx_seq_one_letter_code
_entity_poly.pdbx_strand_id
1 'polypeptide(L)'
;DIKMPDISGIDFLKSLSNPPMVVFTTAYTEHAVQSFELDAVDYLLKPFSLSRFLKACNKAHELYNLRNQKQEAKNDFIFVKDGYEQVKVELSEIMYVEASGNYTQIQLRNKLVSSRITINDLAELLPKNDFIRCHRAFIVPKNKISKFDRNQIWIGEKIIPIGATYTGIQLT
;
A
#
# COMPACT_ATOMS: atom_id res chain seq x y z
N ASP A 1 -10.38 -27.28 -1.42
CA ASP A 1 -10.22 -28.71 -1.78
C ASP A 1 -10.85 -28.92 -3.15
N ILE A 2 -10.44 -29.91 -3.94
CA ILE A 2 -11.14 -30.25 -5.19
C ILE A 2 -12.32 -31.18 -4.91
N LYS A 3 -12.15 -32.17 -4.04
CA LYS A 3 -13.23 -33.08 -3.67
C LYS A 3 -13.95 -32.52 -2.46
N MET A 4 -15.05 -31.83 -2.69
CA MET A 4 -15.94 -31.29 -1.65
C MET A 4 -17.32 -31.94 -1.75
N PRO A 5 -18.10 -31.96 -0.65
CA PRO A 5 -19.51 -32.34 -0.71
C PRO A 5 -20.28 -31.41 -1.66
N ASP A 6 -21.27 -31.97 -2.35
CA ASP A 6 -22.24 -31.29 -3.24
C ASP A 6 -21.68 -30.69 -4.54
N ILE A 7 -20.59 -29.91 -4.48
CA ILE A 7 -19.97 -29.26 -5.64
C ILE A 7 -18.45 -29.46 -5.61
N SER A 8 -17.83 -29.79 -6.74
CA SER A 8 -16.37 -29.88 -6.80
C SER A 8 -15.74 -28.49 -6.65
N GLY A 9 -14.51 -28.42 -6.11
CA GLY A 9 -13.79 -27.15 -5.99
C GLY A 9 -13.53 -26.49 -7.34
N ILE A 10 -13.45 -27.29 -8.41
CA ILE A 10 -13.28 -26.83 -9.79
C ILE A 10 -14.57 -26.18 -10.29
N ASP A 11 -15.70 -26.85 -10.11
CA ASP A 11 -17.00 -26.32 -10.55
C ASP A 11 -17.39 -25.08 -9.72
N PHE A 12 -17.06 -25.08 -8.43
CA PHE A 12 -17.22 -23.92 -7.57
C PHE A 12 -16.41 -22.73 -8.09
N LEU A 13 -15.13 -22.92 -8.43
CA LEU A 13 -14.30 -21.84 -8.96
C LEU A 13 -14.86 -21.30 -10.29
N LYS A 14 -15.31 -22.18 -11.18
CA LYS A 14 -15.93 -21.82 -12.47
C LYS A 14 -17.24 -21.04 -12.31
N SER A 15 -17.94 -21.21 -11.19
CA SER A 15 -19.20 -20.51 -10.94
C SER A 15 -19.02 -19.04 -10.53
N LEU A 16 -17.80 -18.62 -10.17
CA LEU A 16 -17.51 -17.26 -9.71
C LEU A 16 -17.28 -16.31 -10.89
N SER A 17 -17.98 -15.18 -10.92
CA SER A 17 -17.76 -14.13 -11.94
C SER A 17 -16.39 -13.47 -11.82
N ASN A 18 -15.88 -13.33 -10.60
CA ASN A 18 -14.56 -12.78 -10.29
C ASN A 18 -13.81 -13.77 -9.40
N PRO A 19 -13.19 -14.82 -9.99
CA PRO A 19 -12.51 -15.85 -9.21
C PRO A 19 -11.29 -15.27 -8.49
N PRO A 20 -11.08 -15.58 -7.20
CA PRO A 20 -9.87 -15.19 -6.49
C PRO A 20 -8.67 -16.00 -6.98
N MET A 21 -7.47 -15.65 -6.51
CA MET A 21 -6.31 -16.55 -6.64
C MET A 21 -6.56 -17.83 -5.84
N VAL A 22 -6.35 -18.98 -6.47
CA VAL A 22 -6.62 -20.29 -5.86
C VAL A 22 -5.39 -21.16 -5.85
N VAL A 23 -5.20 -21.86 -4.73
CA VAL A 23 -4.33 -23.03 -4.63
C VAL A 23 -5.24 -24.23 -4.36
N PHE A 24 -5.21 -25.22 -5.25
CA PHE A 24 -5.99 -26.44 -5.08
C PHE A 24 -5.27 -27.45 -4.18
N THR A 25 -6.04 -28.20 -3.40
CA THR A 25 -5.55 -29.34 -2.63
C THR A 25 -6.43 -30.55 -2.93
N THR A 26 -5.87 -31.74 -3.13
CA THR A 26 -6.66 -32.97 -3.37
C THR A 26 -5.81 -34.23 -3.17
N ALA A 27 -6.41 -35.40 -3.02
CA ALA A 27 -5.69 -36.69 -2.99
C ALA A 27 -5.49 -37.33 -4.38
N TYR A 28 -6.01 -36.71 -5.44
CA TYR A 28 -6.08 -37.27 -6.79
C TYR A 28 -5.20 -36.49 -7.74
N THR A 29 -4.45 -37.14 -8.64
CA THR A 29 -3.54 -36.46 -9.58
C THR A 29 -4.21 -36.04 -10.88
N GLU A 30 -5.30 -36.69 -11.27
CA GLU A 30 -5.97 -36.50 -12.56
C GLU A 30 -6.50 -35.09 -12.80
N HIS A 31 -6.71 -34.29 -11.74
CA HIS A 31 -7.23 -32.93 -11.85
C HIS A 31 -6.15 -31.85 -12.02
N ALA A 32 -4.86 -32.21 -12.03
CA ALA A 32 -3.77 -31.24 -12.07
C ALA A 32 -3.79 -30.39 -13.36
N VAL A 33 -4.02 -31.02 -14.52
CA VAL A 33 -4.07 -30.33 -15.82
C VAL A 33 -5.21 -29.32 -15.86
N GLN A 34 -6.41 -29.74 -15.46
CA GLN A 34 -7.60 -28.88 -15.42
C GLN A 34 -7.44 -27.70 -14.44
N SER A 35 -6.63 -27.86 -13.39
CA SER A 35 -6.34 -26.79 -12.44
C SER A 35 -5.47 -25.70 -13.07
N PHE A 36 -4.54 -26.07 -13.97
CA PHE A 36 -3.74 -25.10 -14.72
C PHE A 36 -4.57 -24.32 -15.74
N GLU A 37 -5.55 -24.94 -16.38
CA GLU A 37 -6.48 -24.25 -17.30
C GLU A 37 -7.31 -23.17 -16.59
N LEU A 38 -7.52 -23.30 -15.27
CA LEU A 38 -8.25 -22.34 -14.44
C LEU A 38 -7.35 -21.28 -13.80
N ASP A 39 -6.13 -21.10 -14.30
CA ASP A 39 -5.13 -20.17 -13.77
C ASP A 39 -4.90 -20.33 -12.25
N ALA A 40 -4.98 -21.56 -11.74
CA ALA A 40 -4.65 -21.83 -10.35
C ALA A 40 -3.18 -21.47 -10.09
N VAL A 41 -2.93 -20.79 -8.97
CA VAL A 41 -1.59 -20.41 -8.55
C VAL A 41 -0.73 -21.65 -8.33
N ASP A 42 -1.32 -22.67 -7.70
CA ASP A 42 -0.62 -23.90 -7.41
C ASP A 42 -1.57 -25.08 -7.15
N TYR A 43 -1.00 -26.29 -7.15
CA TYR A 43 -1.69 -27.55 -6.94
C TYR A 43 -0.95 -28.45 -5.93
N LEU A 44 -1.64 -28.85 -4.87
CA LEU A 44 -1.10 -29.61 -3.75
C LEU A 44 -1.75 -31.00 -3.65
N LEU A 45 -0.98 -32.05 -3.91
CA LEU A 45 -1.41 -33.43 -3.71
C LEU A 45 -1.29 -33.82 -2.23
N LYS A 46 -2.36 -34.33 -1.63
CA LYS A 46 -2.41 -34.82 -0.25
C LYS A 46 -1.87 -36.26 -0.19
N PRO A 47 -1.09 -36.60 0.85
CA PRO A 47 -0.52 -35.69 1.85
C PRO A 47 0.65 -34.86 1.26
N PHE A 48 0.70 -33.57 1.57
CA PHE A 48 1.81 -32.68 1.17
C PHE A 48 2.64 -32.26 2.38
N SER A 49 3.94 -32.04 2.17
CA SER A 49 4.83 -31.55 3.22
C SER A 49 4.60 -30.06 3.50
N LEU A 50 4.99 -29.61 4.70
CA LEU A 50 4.96 -28.18 5.05
C LEU A 50 5.77 -27.32 4.07
N SER A 51 6.95 -27.81 3.65
CA SER A 51 7.78 -27.11 2.65
C SER A 51 7.04 -26.87 1.32
N ARG A 52 6.26 -27.86 0.87
CA ARG A 52 5.48 -27.77 -0.36
C ARG A 52 4.32 -26.79 -0.23
N PHE A 53 3.66 -26.77 0.92
CA PHE A 53 2.61 -25.81 1.26
C PHE A 53 3.15 -24.38 1.30
N LEU A 54 4.25 -24.15 2.03
CA LEU A 54 4.89 -22.82 2.12
C LEU A 54 5.30 -22.29 0.74
N LYS A 55 5.82 -23.15 -0.14
CA LYS A 55 6.15 -22.77 -1.52
C LYS A 55 4.93 -22.25 -2.29
N ALA A 56 3.77 -22.89 -2.13
CA ALA A 56 2.52 -22.43 -2.75
C ALA A 56 2.04 -21.10 -2.16
N CYS A 57 2.12 -20.93 -0.84
CA CYS A 57 1.78 -19.67 -0.17
C CYS A 57 2.67 -18.51 -0.64
N ASN A 58 3.98 -18.71 -0.71
CA ASN A 58 4.92 -17.68 -1.16
C ASN A 58 4.66 -17.27 -2.61
N LYS A 59 4.39 -18.25 -3.49
CA LYS A 59 4.04 -17.99 -4.90
C LYS A 59 2.75 -17.16 -5.01
N ALA A 60 1.72 -17.49 -4.21
CA ALA A 60 0.47 -16.73 -4.18
C ALA A 60 0.68 -15.31 -3.66
N HIS A 61 1.51 -15.14 -2.64
CA HIS A 61 1.80 -13.83 -2.05
C HIS A 61 2.58 -12.93 -3.00
N GLU A 62 3.59 -13.46 -3.70
CA GLU A 62 4.34 -12.71 -4.71
C GLU A 62 3.45 -12.25 -5.86
N LEU A 63 2.59 -13.15 -6.38
CA LEU A 63 1.63 -12.81 -7.43
C LEU A 63 0.60 -11.78 -6.96
N TYR A 64 0.12 -11.89 -5.71
CA TYR A 64 -0.73 -10.88 -5.08
C TYR A 64 -0.05 -9.51 -5.09
N ASN A 65 1.19 -9.43 -4.63
CA ASN A 65 1.93 -8.18 -4.54
C ASN A 65 2.15 -7.57 -5.93
N LEU A 66 2.51 -8.36 -6.94
CA LEU A 66 2.69 -7.88 -8.32
C LEU A 66 1.37 -7.35 -8.92
N ARG A 67 0.24 -8.01 -8.67
CA ARG A 67 -1.08 -7.58 -9.15
C ARG A 67 -1.55 -6.30 -8.45
N ASN A 68 -1.31 -6.17 -7.14
CA ASN A 68 -1.71 -4.99 -6.36
C ASN A 68 -0.74 -3.80 -6.50
N GLN A 69 0.54 -4.03 -6.78
CA GLN A 69 1.49 -2.96 -7.10
C GLN A 69 1.10 -2.17 -8.36
N LYS A 70 0.37 -2.79 -9.30
CA LYS A 70 -0.23 -2.07 -10.44
C LYS A 70 -1.48 -1.27 -10.10
N GLN A 71 -2.12 -1.51 -8.94
CA GLN A 71 -3.35 -0.83 -8.52
C GLN A 71 -3.13 0.35 -7.59
N GLU A 72 -1.94 0.50 -6.97
CA GLU A 72 -1.47 1.83 -6.58
C GLU A 72 -1.06 2.56 -7.86
N ALA A 73 -2.04 3.07 -8.60
CA ALA A 73 -1.77 4.20 -9.47
C ALA A 73 -1.11 5.24 -8.56
N LYS A 74 0.21 5.44 -8.74
CA LYS A 74 0.89 6.58 -8.13
C LYS A 74 0.13 7.80 -8.59
N ASN A 75 -0.74 8.31 -7.73
CA ASN A 75 -1.34 9.61 -7.95
C ASN A 75 -0.17 10.57 -7.85
N ASP A 76 0.35 11.01 -9.00
CA ASP A 76 1.47 11.96 -9.03
C ASP A 76 1.06 13.33 -8.46
N PHE A 77 -0.25 13.56 -8.29
CA PHE A 77 -0.83 14.76 -7.73
C PHE A 77 -2.07 14.49 -6.86
N ILE A 78 -2.41 15.48 -6.03
CA ILE A 78 -3.68 15.56 -5.31
C ILE A 78 -4.34 16.91 -5.59
N PHE A 79 -5.67 16.97 -5.50
CA PHE A 79 -6.40 18.25 -5.48
C PHE A 79 -6.70 18.64 -4.05
N VAL A 80 -6.34 19.87 -3.71
CA VAL A 80 -6.53 20.41 -2.37
C VAL A 80 -7.24 21.75 -2.49
N LYS A 81 -8.26 21.94 -1.67
CA LYS A 81 -8.97 23.22 -1.62
C LYS A 81 -8.15 24.26 -0.87
N ASP A 82 -7.81 25.36 -1.55
CA ASP A 82 -7.20 26.55 -0.97
C ASP A 82 -8.20 27.71 -1.06
N GLY A 83 -8.74 28.11 0.09
CA GLY A 83 -9.87 29.06 0.13
C GLY A 83 -11.10 28.53 -0.64
N TYR A 84 -11.36 29.08 -1.82
CA TYR A 84 -12.45 28.70 -2.71
C TYR A 84 -11.99 27.90 -3.95
N GLU A 85 -10.68 27.81 -4.19
CA GLU A 85 -10.11 27.22 -5.39
C GLU A 85 -9.71 25.76 -5.16
N GLN A 86 -9.82 24.93 -6.19
CA GLN A 86 -9.23 23.59 -6.22
C GLN A 86 -7.85 23.67 -6.84
N VAL A 87 -6.81 23.51 -6.01
CA VAL A 87 -5.43 23.61 -6.44
C VAL A 87 -4.86 22.21 -6.66
N LYS A 88 -4.36 21.95 -7.87
CA LYS A 88 -3.56 20.76 -8.14
C LYS A 88 -2.21 20.88 -7.45
N VAL A 89 -1.86 19.88 -6.66
CA VAL A 89 -0.58 19.77 -5.96
C VAL A 89 0.15 18.53 -6.45
N GLU A 90 1.25 18.73 -7.16
CA GLU A 90 2.15 17.64 -7.55
C GLU A 90 2.88 17.12 -6.31
N LEU A 91 2.82 15.81 -6.05
CA LEU A 91 3.40 15.18 -4.86
C LEU A 91 4.94 15.32 -4.84
N SER A 92 5.57 15.33 -6.02
CA SER A 92 7.01 15.50 -6.19
C SER A 92 7.52 16.90 -5.77
N GLU A 93 6.62 17.87 -5.72
CA GLU A 93 6.89 19.26 -5.31
C GLU A 93 6.70 19.50 -3.81
N ILE A 94 6.04 18.57 -3.10
CA ILE A 94 5.83 18.69 -1.66
C ILE A 94 7.19 18.57 -0.95
N MET A 95 7.48 19.54 -0.09
CA MET A 95 8.65 19.56 0.78
C MET A 95 8.27 19.03 2.17
N TYR A 96 7.18 19.52 2.74
CA TYR A 96 6.58 18.99 3.97
C TYR A 96 5.15 19.50 4.11
N VAL A 97 4.40 18.87 5.01
CA VAL A 97 3.07 19.30 5.44
C VAL A 97 3.14 19.65 6.92
N GLU A 98 2.51 20.76 7.30
CA GLU A 98 2.41 21.24 8.67
C GLU A 98 0.95 21.53 9.05
N ALA A 99 0.48 21.03 10.18
CA ALA A 99 -0.78 21.46 10.77
C ALA A 99 -0.55 22.77 11.54
N SER A 100 -1.21 23.83 11.12
CA SER A 100 -1.09 25.18 11.69
C SER A 100 -2.47 25.77 11.98
N GLY A 101 -2.85 25.76 13.26
CA GLY A 101 -4.18 26.18 13.71
C GLY A 101 -5.29 25.32 13.07
N ASN A 102 -6.22 25.98 12.38
CA ASN A 102 -7.36 25.34 11.71
C ASN A 102 -7.06 24.95 10.25
N TYR A 103 -5.79 25.04 9.82
CA TYR A 103 -5.39 24.74 8.46
C TYR A 103 -4.26 23.71 8.44
N THR A 104 -4.23 22.93 7.37
CA THR A 104 -3.10 22.11 6.96
C THR A 104 -2.37 22.82 5.83
N GLN A 105 -1.13 23.21 6.11
CA GLN A 105 -0.25 23.91 5.19
C GLN A 105 0.63 22.90 4.46
N ILE A 106 0.61 22.96 3.13
CA ILE A 106 1.43 22.12 2.25
C ILE A 106 2.52 23.02 1.68
N GLN A 107 3.74 22.86 2.19
CA GLN A 107 4.90 23.59 1.69
C GLN A 107 5.39 22.90 0.42
N LEU A 108 5.33 23.61 -0.71
CA LEU A 108 5.96 23.21 -1.96
C LEU A 108 7.30 23.93 -2.11
N ARG A 109 8.08 23.61 -3.14
CA ARG A 109 9.37 24.29 -3.40
C ARG A 109 9.25 25.81 -3.44
N ASN A 110 8.23 26.31 -4.15
CA ASN A 110 8.12 27.75 -4.47
C ASN A 110 6.82 28.39 -3.99
N LYS A 111 5.92 27.65 -3.33
CA LYS A 111 4.64 28.17 -2.83
C LYS A 111 4.14 27.41 -1.62
N LEU A 112 3.26 28.05 -0.86
CA LEU A 112 2.53 27.46 0.25
C LEU A 112 1.07 27.33 -0.15
N VAL A 113 0.49 26.14 0.03
CA VAL A 113 -0.95 25.89 -0.17
C VAL A 113 -1.58 25.69 1.20
N SER A 114 -2.69 26.38 1.49
CA SER A 114 -3.31 26.32 2.81
C SER A 114 -4.73 25.77 2.74
N SER A 115 -4.95 24.59 3.30
CA SER A 115 -6.22 23.89 3.21
C SER A 115 -6.89 23.67 4.55
N ARG A 116 -8.22 23.57 4.57
CA ARG A 116 -8.99 23.19 5.76
C ARG A 116 -9.13 21.69 5.95
N ILE A 117 -8.61 20.87 5.04
CA ILE A 117 -8.51 19.43 5.24
C ILE A 117 -7.68 19.16 6.51
N THR A 118 -8.05 18.16 7.31
CA THR A 118 -7.25 17.81 8.47
C THR A 118 -5.96 17.13 8.02
N ILE A 119 -4.92 17.19 8.85
CA ILE A 119 -3.66 16.47 8.56
C ILE A 119 -3.86 14.95 8.50
N ASN A 120 -4.88 14.41 9.19
CA ASN A 120 -5.21 12.99 9.12
C ASN A 120 -5.77 12.64 7.74
N ASP A 121 -6.76 13.39 7.29
CA ASP A 121 -7.39 13.14 5.98
C ASP A 121 -6.37 13.39 4.85
N LEU A 122 -5.50 14.40 4.99
CA LEU A 122 -4.43 14.61 4.01
C LEU A 122 -3.45 13.43 3.99
N ALA A 123 -3.13 12.82 5.14
CA ALA A 123 -2.26 11.65 5.19
C ALA A 123 -2.86 10.44 4.45
N GLU A 124 -4.19 10.32 4.41
CA GLU A 124 -4.89 9.26 3.66
C GLU A 124 -4.81 9.48 2.14
N LEU A 125 -4.70 10.73 1.70
CA LEU A 125 -4.53 11.09 0.28
C LEU A 125 -3.09 10.89 -0.23
N LEU A 126 -2.12 10.77 0.68
CA LEU A 126 -0.70 10.65 0.33
C LEU A 126 -0.27 9.18 0.26
N PRO A 127 0.55 8.78 -0.74
CA PRO A 127 1.11 7.43 -0.81
C PRO A 127 1.94 7.11 0.43
N LYS A 128 1.49 6.13 1.22
CA LYS A 128 2.13 5.71 2.49
C LYS A 128 3.56 5.21 2.32
N ASN A 129 3.90 4.74 1.11
CA ASN A 129 5.24 4.30 0.77
C ASN A 129 6.21 5.48 0.61
N ASP A 130 5.72 6.63 0.12
CA ASP A 130 6.54 7.79 -0.21
C ASP A 130 6.52 8.87 0.89
N PHE A 131 5.46 8.95 1.69
CA PHE A 131 5.28 9.93 2.77
C PHE A 131 5.25 9.28 4.15
N ILE A 132 5.74 10.00 5.15
CA ILE A 132 5.75 9.54 6.53
C ILE A 132 5.29 10.64 7.48
N ARG A 133 4.42 10.27 8.40
CA ARG A 133 3.99 11.16 9.47
C ARG A 133 4.96 11.05 10.63
N CYS A 134 5.78 12.08 10.83
CA CYS A 134 6.82 12.10 11.87
C CYS A 134 6.41 12.82 13.16
N HIS A 135 5.32 13.58 13.12
CA HIS A 135 4.81 14.31 14.27
C HIS A 135 3.28 14.42 14.18
N ARG A 136 2.62 14.75 15.29
CA ARG A 136 1.16 15.01 15.29
C ARG A 136 0.76 16.08 14.26
N ALA A 137 1.67 17.02 14.02
CA ALA A 137 1.51 18.17 13.14
C ALA A 137 2.36 18.12 11.87
N PHE A 138 3.15 17.06 11.60
CA PHE A 138 4.02 17.03 10.41
C PHE A 138 3.93 15.73 9.63
N ILE A 139 3.89 15.85 8.31
CA ILE A 139 4.09 14.77 7.34
C ILE A 139 5.21 15.19 6.39
N VAL A 140 6.10 14.27 6.08
CA VAL A 140 7.27 14.53 5.25
C VAL A 140 7.41 13.47 4.14
N PRO A 141 7.83 13.87 2.93
CA PRO A 141 8.21 12.92 1.89
C PRO A 141 9.59 12.33 2.18
N LYS A 142 9.70 10.99 2.12
CA LYS A 142 10.94 10.26 2.43
C LYS A 142 12.09 10.66 1.51
N ASN A 143 11.80 10.90 0.22
CA ASN A 143 12.81 11.25 -0.79
C ASN A 143 13.37 12.68 -0.67
N LYS A 144 12.82 13.53 0.22
CA LYS A 144 13.34 14.90 0.47
C LYS A 144 14.11 15.01 1.78
N ILE A 145 14.20 13.93 2.55
CA ILE A 145 14.95 13.92 3.81
C ILE A 145 16.44 14.00 3.51
N SER A 146 17.09 15.08 3.94
CA SER A 146 18.53 15.27 3.74
C SER A 146 19.34 14.66 4.88
N LYS A 147 18.80 14.68 6.09
CA LYS A 147 19.40 14.14 7.32
C LYS A 147 18.28 13.82 8.32
N PHE A 148 18.51 12.90 9.24
CA PHE A 148 17.66 12.70 10.40
C PHE A 148 18.48 12.20 11.60
N ASP A 149 17.96 12.40 12.81
CA ASP A 149 18.41 11.75 14.03
C ASP A 149 17.19 11.20 14.79
N ARG A 150 17.35 10.83 16.07
CA ARG A 150 16.26 10.25 16.87
C ARG A 150 15.10 11.21 17.14
N ASN A 151 15.35 12.51 17.09
CA ASN A 151 14.44 13.55 17.56
C ASN A 151 14.00 14.50 16.44
N GLN A 152 14.67 14.52 15.30
CA GLN A 152 14.36 15.47 14.22
C GLN A 152 14.77 14.98 12.82
N ILE A 153 14.12 15.56 11.82
CA ILE A 153 14.30 15.32 10.38
C ILE A 153 14.63 16.65 9.71
N TRP A 154 15.60 16.66 8.81
CA TRP A 154 15.95 17.82 7.99
C TRP A 154 15.42 17.65 6.58
N ILE A 155 14.79 18.71 6.07
CA ILE A 155 14.32 18.82 4.70
C ILE A 155 14.78 20.16 4.16
N GLY A 156 15.81 20.13 3.32
CA GLY A 156 16.58 21.34 2.99
C GLY A 156 17.11 21.99 4.27
N GLU A 157 16.73 23.24 4.50
CA GLU A 157 17.11 24.03 5.69
C GLU A 157 16.11 23.89 6.85
N LYS A 158 14.92 23.31 6.61
CA LYS A 158 13.88 23.15 7.63
C LYS A 158 14.19 21.96 8.54
N ILE A 159 14.09 22.18 9.85
CA ILE A 159 14.19 21.14 10.89
C ILE A 159 12.77 20.81 11.38
N ILE A 160 12.40 19.54 11.34
CA ILE A 160 11.08 19.03 11.69
C ILE A 160 11.24 18.05 12.86
N PRO A 161 10.59 18.28 14.01
CA PRO A 161 10.70 17.39 15.17
C PRO A 161 9.99 16.06 14.94
N ILE A 162 10.51 14.99 15.52
CA ILE A 162 9.87 13.68 15.61
C ILE A 162 9.11 13.62 16.94
N GLY A 163 7.80 13.35 16.89
CA GLY A 163 6.98 13.24 18.09
C GLY A 163 7.29 11.96 18.87
N ALA A 164 7.13 11.99 20.20
CA ALA A 164 7.41 10.83 21.06
C ALA A 164 6.64 9.56 20.66
N THR A 165 5.38 9.71 20.21
CA THR A 165 4.53 8.61 19.70
C THR A 165 5.00 8.07 18.34
N TYR A 166 5.90 8.77 17.67
CA TYR A 166 6.39 8.49 16.32
C TYR A 166 7.85 8.01 16.30
N THR A 167 8.40 7.63 17.46
CA THR A 167 9.81 7.22 17.64
C THR A 167 10.18 5.89 16.97
N GLY A 168 9.19 5.08 16.55
CA GLY A 168 9.39 3.81 15.83
C GLY A 168 9.41 3.93 14.30
N ILE A 169 9.58 5.13 13.76
CA ILE A 169 9.57 5.38 12.31
C ILE A 169 10.78 4.73 11.63
N GLN A 170 10.52 3.83 10.67
CA GLN A 170 11.51 3.35 9.72
C GLN A 170 11.59 4.30 8.51
N LEU A 171 12.75 4.92 8.34
CA LEU A 171 13.07 5.81 7.22
C LEU A 171 13.84 5.11 6.08
N THR A 172 14.21 3.84 6.29
CA THR A 172 14.75 2.87 5.32
C THR A 172 13.72 1.79 5.07
#